data_AF-A0A242LQM2-F1
#
_entry.id   AF-A0A242LQM2-F1
#
_cell.length_a   1.000
_cell.length_b   1.000
_cell.length_c   1.000
_cell.angle_alpha   90.00
_cell.angle_beta   90.00
_cell.angle_gamma   90.00
#
_symmetry.space_group_name_H-M   'P 1'
#
loop_
_entity.id
_entity.type
_entity.pdbx_description
1 polymer ?
#
loop_
_entity_poly.entity_id
_entity_poly.type
_entity_poly.pdbx_seq_one_letter_code
_entity_poly.pdbx_strand_id
1 'polypeptide(L)'
;MEAGKLILIIKAMIISFVALAALIDKVSALFPGGLSLSKILGVFMTPFAFILGLPLDEAFEAAQFMGTKLVTNEFVAMGELNPQ
;
A
#
# COMPACT_ATOMS: atom_id res chain seq x y z
N MET A 1 -18.01 16.16 22.41
CA MET A 1 -18.31 14.71 22.38
C MET A 1 -18.18 14.11 20.98
N GLU A 2 -18.48 14.85 19.91
CA GLU A 2 -18.40 14.34 18.53
C GLU A 2 -16.98 14.04 18.03
N ALA A 3 -15.99 14.87 18.39
CA ALA A 3 -14.60 14.68 18.00
C ALA A 3 -14.01 13.33 18.46
N GLY A 4 -14.34 12.88 19.68
CA GLY A 4 -13.85 11.59 20.21
C GLY A 4 -14.39 10.39 19.43
N LYS A 5 -15.67 10.43 19.02
CA LYS A 5 -16.29 9.40 18.18
C LYS A 5 -15.62 9.35 16.80
N LEU A 6 -15.37 10.51 16.19
CA LEU A 6 -14.68 10.59 14.91
C LEU A 6 -13.27 10.00 14.97
N ILE A 7 -12.49 10.33 15.99
CA ILE A 7 -11.13 9.80 16.18
C ILE A 7 -11.15 8.26 16.30
N LEU A 8 -12.08 7.70 17.07
CA LEU A 8 -12.21 6.25 17.23
C LEU A 8 -12.58 5.56 15.91
N ILE A 9 -13.49 6.15 15.13
CA ILE A 9 -13.89 5.63 13.81
C ILE A 9 -12.70 5.64 12.85
N ILE A 10 -11.98 6.77 12.73
CA ILE A 10 -10.82 6.89 11.84
C ILE A 10 -9.74 5.88 12.23
N LYS A 11 -9.45 5.75 13.54
CA LYS A 11 -8.44 4.79 14.03
C LYS A 11 -8.84 3.34 13.73
N ALA A 12 -10.10 2.96 14.00
CA ALA A 12 -10.59 1.61 13.73
C ALA A 12 -10.59 1.28 12.23
N MET A 13 -10.91 2.26 11.38
CA MET A 13 -10.91 2.13 9.92
C MET A 13 -9.48 1.88 9.40
N ILE A 14 -8.50 2.70 9.82
CA ILE A 14 -7.10 2.54 9.38
C ILE A 14 -6.56 1.17 9.82
N ILE A 15 -6.80 0.76 11.06
CA ILE A 15 -6.36 -0.57 11.56
C ILE A 15 -6.98 -1.69 10.72
N SER A 16 -8.28 -1.61 10.41
CA SER A 16 -8.99 -2.61 9.62
C SER A 16 -8.43 -2.74 8.21
N PHE A 17 -8.19 -1.62 7.51
CA PHE A 17 -7.64 -1.65 6.15
C PHE A 17 -6.20 -2.18 6.11
N VAL A 18 -5.35 -1.76 7.04
CA VAL A 18 -3.96 -2.25 7.12
C VAL A 18 -3.93 -3.75 7.43
N ALA A 19 -4.75 -4.21 8.37
CA ALA A 19 -4.85 -5.63 8.69
C ALA A 19 -5.39 -6.46 7.51
N LEU A 20 -6.37 -5.94 6.77
CA LEU A 20 -6.92 -6.60 5.60
C LEU A 20 -5.90 -6.67 4.45
N ALA A 21 -5.18 -5.59 4.18
CA ALA A 21 -4.11 -5.57 3.18
C ALA A 21 -3.03 -6.61 3.50
N ALA A 22 -2.56 -6.63 4.75
CA ALA A 22 -1.57 -7.61 5.22
C ALA A 22 -2.10 -9.05 5.17
N LEU A 23 -3.40 -9.26 5.41
CA LEU A 23 -4.02 -10.57 5.27
C LEU A 23 -4.06 -11.01 3.80
N ILE A 24 -4.45 -10.11 2.89
CA ILE A 24 -4.45 -10.39 1.45
C ILE A 24 -3.03 -10.73 0.99
N ASP A 25 -2.01 -9.97 1.40
CA ASP A 25 -0.62 -10.29 1.07
C ASP A 25 -0.20 -11.69 1.55
N LYS A 26 -0.55 -12.04 2.79
CA LYS A 26 -0.24 -13.36 3.35
C LYS A 26 -0.99 -14.48 2.63
N VAL A 27 -2.25 -14.26 2.26
CA VAL A 27 -3.06 -15.24 1.52
C VAL A 27 -2.54 -15.39 0.09
N SER A 28 -2.21 -14.29 -0.58
CA SER A 28 -1.64 -14.30 -1.93
C SER A 28 -0.26 -14.95 -1.96
N ALA A 29 0.53 -14.83 -0.89
CA ALA A 29 1.81 -15.49 -0.76
C ALA A 29 1.72 -17.03 -0.66
N LEU A 30 0.54 -17.59 -0.32
CA LEU A 30 0.30 -19.04 -0.32
C LEU A 30 0.12 -19.62 -1.73
N PHE A 31 -0.16 -18.77 -2.74
CA PHE A 31 -0.25 -19.21 -4.13
C PHE A 31 1.14 -19.36 -4.75
N PRO A 32 1.35 -20.38 -5.60
CA PRO A 32 2.62 -20.56 -6.30
C PRO A 32 2.90 -19.35 -7.20
N GLY A 33 4.03 -18.67 -6.94
CA GLY A 33 4.42 -17.44 -7.64
C GLY A 33 4.72 -16.24 -6.73
N GLY A 34 4.47 -16.34 -5.42
CA GLY A 34 4.84 -15.28 -4.46
C GLY A 34 4.19 -13.93 -4.79
N LEU A 35 2.90 -14.00 -5.16
CA LEU A 35 2.07 -12.84 -5.44
C LEU A 35 1.83 -12.07 -4.16
N SER A 36 2.04 -10.76 -4.21
CA SER A 36 1.62 -9.83 -3.16
C SER A 36 0.73 -8.76 -3.79
N LEU A 37 -0.18 -8.22 -2.99
CA LEU A 37 -1.01 -7.08 -3.35
C LEU A 37 -0.13 -5.90 -3.78
N SER A 38 0.99 -5.66 -3.09
CA SER A 38 1.95 -4.61 -3.47
C SER A 38 2.58 -4.84 -4.85
N LYS A 39 2.85 -6.10 -5.25
CA LYS A 39 3.35 -6.41 -6.61
C LYS A 39 2.27 -6.24 -7.66
N ILE A 40 1.05 -6.68 -7.39
CA ILE A 40 -0.09 -6.54 -8.32
C ILE A 40 -0.39 -5.07 -8.56
N LEU A 41 -0.45 -4.28 -7.49
CA LEU A 41 -0.64 -2.84 -7.56
C LEU A 41 0.58 -2.13 -8.14
N GLY A 42 1.78 -2.59 -7.84
CA GLY A 42 3.02 -2.13 -8.46
C GLY A 42 2.95 -2.23 -9.97
N VAL A 43 2.62 -3.40 -10.53
CA VAL A 43 2.46 -3.58 -11.99
C VAL A 43 1.42 -2.62 -12.58
N PHE A 44 0.29 -2.42 -11.91
CA PHE A 44 -0.75 -1.50 -12.36
C PHE A 44 -0.34 -0.02 -12.27
N MET A 45 0.49 0.33 -11.29
CA MET A 45 0.97 1.69 -11.04
C MET A 45 2.25 2.04 -11.81
N THR A 46 3.04 1.06 -12.27
CA THR A 46 4.25 1.27 -13.10
C THR A 46 4.02 2.17 -14.32
N PRO A 47 2.96 2.01 -15.14
CA PRO A 47 2.75 2.91 -16.27
C PRO A 47 2.52 4.36 -15.83
N PHE A 48 1.89 4.59 -14.68
CA PHE A 48 1.72 5.94 -14.12
C PHE A 48 3.04 6.51 -13.61
N ALA A 49 3.84 5.70 -12.91
CA ALA A 49 5.17 6.09 -12.46
C ALA A 49 6.09 6.46 -13.64
N PHE A 50 6.02 5.70 -14.74
CA PHE A 50 6.77 6.00 -15.96
C PHE A 50 6.33 7.30 -16.64
N ILE A 51 5.01 7.57 -16.70
CA ILE A 51 4.48 8.84 -17.24
C ILE A 51 4.92 10.04 -16.39
N LEU A 52 5.13 9.85 -15.09
CA LEU A 52 5.65 10.88 -14.18
C LEU A 52 7.15 11.15 -14.35
N GLY A 53 7.83 10.43 -15.25
CA GLY A 53 9.23 10.65 -15.61
C GLY A 53 10.24 9.80 -14.85
N LEU A 54 9.81 8.78 -14.11
CA LEU A 54 10.71 7.84 -13.44
C LEU A 54 11.34 6.88 -14.46
N PRO A 55 12.63 6.54 -14.32
CA PRO A 55 13.28 5.55 -15.16
C PRO A 55 12.72 4.15 -14.84
N LEU A 56 12.72 3.23 -15.81
CA LEU A 56 12.00 1.94 -15.70
C LEU A 56 12.49 1.04 -14.56
N ASP A 57 13.76 1.18 -14.19
CA ASP A 57 14.41 0.52 -13.07
C ASP A 57 13.83 0.98 -11.71
N GLU A 58 13.50 2.26 -11.57
CA GLU A 58 12.93 2.84 -10.34
C GLU A 58 11.39 2.88 -10.37
N ALA A 59 10.78 2.87 -11.56
CA ALA A 59 9.34 3.02 -11.74
C ALA A 59 8.53 1.91 -11.05
N PHE A 60 9.04 0.67 -11.05
CA PHE A 60 8.35 -0.43 -10.38
C PHE A 60 8.36 -0.26 -8.86
N GLU A 61 9.50 0.11 -8.28
CA GLU A 61 9.63 0.32 -6.83
C GLU A 61 8.77 1.49 -6.37
N ALA A 62 8.84 2.63 -7.06
CA ALA A 62 7.97 3.78 -6.79
C ALA A 62 6.48 3.43 -6.92
N ALA A 63 6.12 2.62 -7.92
CA ALA A 63 4.76 2.14 -8.13
C ALA A 63 4.25 1.22 -7.01
N GLN A 64 5.13 0.41 -6.39
CA GLN A 64 4.75 -0.39 -5.22
C GLN A 64 4.35 0.49 -4.04
N PHE A 65 5.11 1.54 -3.74
CA PHE A 65 4.77 2.49 -2.68
C PHE A 65 3.48 3.27 -2.98
N MET A 66 3.25 3.65 -4.24
CA MET A 66 1.98 4.25 -4.67
C MET A 66 0.81 3.26 -4.47
N GLY A 67 1.01 1.99 -4.78
CA GLY A 67 0.05 0.92 -4.52
C GLY A 67 -0.29 0.79 -3.03
N THR A 68 0.73 0.76 -2.16
CA THR A 68 0.55 0.75 -0.70
C THR A 68 -0.25 1.98 -0.24
N LYS A 69 0.09 3.17 -0.74
CA LYS A 69 -0.62 4.42 -0.41
C LYS A 69 -2.11 4.37 -0.78
N LEU A 70 -2.48 3.71 -1.88
CA LEU A 70 -3.86 3.56 -2.33
C LEU A 70 -4.70 2.61 -1.47
N VAL A 71 -4.12 1.51 -1.01
CA VAL A 71 -4.84 0.51 -0.19
C VAL A 71 -4.89 0.90 1.28
N THR A 72 -3.85 1.61 1.74
CA THR A 72 -3.69 1.96 3.16
C THR A 72 -3.82 3.47 3.34
N ASN A 73 -2.70 4.19 3.44
CA ASN A 73 -2.62 5.64 3.62
C ASN A 73 -1.15 6.09 3.37
N GLU A 74 -0.96 7.38 3.16
CA GLU A 74 0.32 8.08 3.12
C GLU A 74 1.19 7.83 4.35
N PHE A 75 0.61 7.85 5.56
CA PHE A 75 1.38 7.59 6.79
C PHE A 75 1.92 6.16 6.87
N VAL A 76 1.21 5.20 6.31
CA VAL A 76 1.62 3.78 6.31
C VAL A 76 2.68 3.57 5.23
N ALA A 77 2.45 4.08 4.02
CA ALA A 77 3.41 4.01 2.93
C ALA A 77 4.75 4.68 3.25
N MET A 78 4.73 5.84 3.91
CA MET A 78 5.96 6.53 4.35
C MET A 78 6.73 5.74 5.42
N GLY A 79 6.04 4.95 6.25
CA GLY A 79 6.69 4.05 7.21
C GLY A 79 7.43 2.89 6.54
N GLU A 80 6.99 2.44 5.37
CA GLU A 80 7.70 1.43 4.57
C GLU A 80 8.88 2.02 3.80
N LEU A 81 8.77 3.27 3.33
CA LEU A 81 9.85 4.00 2.64
C LEU A 81 11.03 4.33 3.55
N ASN A 82 10.78 4.61 4.82
CA ASN A 82 11.82 4.93 5.81
C ASN A 82 11.55 4.14 7.10
N PRO A 83 11.92 2.84 7.14
CA PRO A 83 11.71 2.01 8.32
C PRO A 83 12.61 2.51 9.46
N GLN A 84 12.05 3.35 10.33
CA GLN A 84 12.65 3.76 11.60
C GLN A 84 11.90 3.15 12.77
#